data_AF-A0A6J1W3T9-F1
#
_entry.id   AF-A0A6J1W3T9-F1
#
_cell.length_a   1.000
_cell.length_b   1.000
_cell.length_c   1.000
_cell.angle_alpha   90.00
_cell.angle_beta   90.00
_cell.angle_gamma   90.00
#
_symmetry.space_group_name_H-M   'P 1'
#
loop_
_entity.id
_entity.type
_entity.pdbx_description
1 polymer ?
#
loop_
_entity_poly.entity_id
_entity_poly.type
_entity_poly.pdbx_seq_one_letter_code
_entity_poly.pdbx_strand_id
1 'polypeptide(L)'
;HLLSLPWHRSKHEEIELVSVEEFYKDAPPEISKWDITLNDPHEQTLSRLDWELEQRKRLAEKYEESLANKEKILKEIEVKKEYLSNLQPRLNSIMQASLPVQEYFAMPFDQVHKQYEIARHLPPSLYVLFVQASAYGQACGE
;
A
#
# COMPACT_ATOMS: atom_id res chain seq x y z
N HIS A 1 -58.11 2.97 9.20
CA HIS A 1 -57.95 3.01 7.73
C HIS A 1 -56.92 4.07 7.35
N LEU A 2 -55.64 3.73 7.37
CA LEU A 2 -54.61 4.49 6.67
C LEU A 2 -54.02 3.51 5.65
N LEU A 3 -54.44 3.71 4.40
CA LEU A 3 -54.15 2.85 3.26
C LEU A 3 -52.65 2.85 2.98
N SER A 4 -52.14 1.64 2.84
CA SER A 4 -50.81 1.24 2.37
C SER A 4 -50.34 2.09 1.19
N LEU A 5 -49.22 2.78 1.38
CA LEU A 5 -48.56 3.56 0.33
C LEU A 5 -47.94 2.61 -0.72
N PRO A 6 -48.31 2.70 -2.02
CA PRO A 6 -47.91 1.73 -3.05
C PRO A 6 -46.45 1.83 -3.53
N TRP A 7 -45.67 2.79 -3.05
CA TRP A 7 -44.35 3.09 -3.64
C TRP A 7 -43.22 2.15 -3.18
N HIS A 8 -43.46 1.27 -2.22
CA HIS A 8 -42.47 0.30 -1.73
C HIS A 8 -42.63 -1.11 -2.32
N ARG A 9 -43.46 -1.31 -3.36
CA ARG A 9 -43.71 -2.65 -3.93
C ARG A 9 -43.09 -2.93 -5.30
N SER A 10 -42.56 -1.94 -6.02
CA SER A 10 -42.30 -2.09 -7.46
C SER A 10 -40.86 -1.91 -7.93
N LYS A 11 -39.88 -1.79 -7.03
CA LYS A 11 -38.44 -1.68 -7.40
C LYS A 11 -37.58 -2.86 -6.95
N HIS A 12 -38.18 -3.89 -6.36
CA HIS A 12 -37.45 -5.02 -5.76
C HIS A 12 -37.16 -6.13 -6.78
N GLU A 13 -37.80 -6.07 -7.95
CA GLU A 13 -37.73 -7.10 -8.98
C GLU A 13 -36.54 -6.93 -9.96
N GLU A 14 -35.85 -5.78 -9.92
CA GLU A 14 -34.66 -5.49 -10.74
C GLU A 14 -33.34 -5.54 -9.95
N ILE A 15 -33.37 -5.90 -8.67
CA ILE A 15 -32.15 -6.05 -7.88
C ILE A 15 -31.59 -7.44 -8.16
N GLU A 16 -30.43 -7.50 -8.82
CA GLU A 16 -29.69 -8.73 -9.03
C GLU A 16 -29.18 -9.23 -7.68
N LEU A 17 -29.97 -10.10 -7.04
CA LEU A 17 -29.69 -10.62 -5.72
C LEU A 17 -28.64 -11.73 -5.79
N VAL A 18 -27.76 -11.79 -4.78
CA VAL A 18 -26.82 -12.90 -4.55
C VAL A 18 -27.59 -14.22 -4.59
N SER A 19 -27.03 -15.24 -5.24
CA SER A 19 -27.71 -16.52 -5.39
C SER A 19 -28.06 -17.12 -4.03
N VAL A 20 -29.13 -17.93 -3.97
CA VAL A 20 -29.57 -18.57 -2.71
C VAL A 20 -28.46 -19.44 -2.12
N GLU A 21 -27.66 -20.06 -2.98
CA GLU A 21 -26.52 -20.91 -2.63
C GLU A 21 -25.39 -20.10 -1.98
N GLU A 22 -25.03 -18.95 -2.55
CA GLU A 22 -24.01 -18.06 -1.99
C GLU A 22 -24.49 -17.38 -0.70
N PHE A 23 -25.77 -17.03 -0.62
CA PHE A 23 -26.36 -16.47 0.60
C PHE A 23 -26.21 -17.42 1.79
N TYR A 24 -26.64 -18.68 1.67
CA TYR A 24 -26.53 -19.63 2.79
C TYR A 24 -25.09 -20.07 3.09
N LYS A 25 -24.17 -19.88 2.15
CA LYS A 25 -22.75 -20.17 2.34
C LYS A 25 -22.02 -19.05 3.08
N ASP A 26 -22.28 -17.81 2.72
CA ASP A 26 -21.49 -16.66 3.17
C ASP A 26 -22.19 -15.86 4.29
N ALA A 27 -23.52 -15.92 4.40
CA ALA A 27 -24.26 -15.19 5.43
C ALA A 27 -24.13 -15.85 6.82
N PRO A 28 -23.88 -15.05 7.87
CA PRO A 28 -23.86 -15.51 9.26
C PRO A 28 -25.17 -16.20 9.66
N PRO A 29 -25.13 -17.17 10.58
CA PRO A 29 -26.32 -17.89 11.05
C PRO A 29 -27.37 -16.96 11.69
N GLU A 30 -26.96 -15.80 12.19
CA GLU A 30 -27.85 -14.79 12.77
C GLU A 30 -28.75 -14.12 11.71
N ILE A 31 -28.31 -14.07 10.45
CA ILE A 31 -29.03 -13.45 9.33
C ILE A 31 -29.67 -14.51 8.45
N SER A 32 -28.96 -15.60 8.17
CA SER A 32 -29.46 -16.66 7.29
C SER A 32 -30.65 -17.41 7.85
N LYS A 33 -30.73 -17.60 9.18
CA LYS A 33 -31.85 -18.20 9.92
C LYS A 33 -32.54 -19.35 9.17
N TRP A 34 -31.73 -20.31 8.73
CA TRP A 34 -32.11 -21.48 7.92
C TRP A 34 -33.43 -22.16 8.33
N ASP A 35 -33.71 -22.25 9.64
CA ASP A 35 -34.94 -22.86 10.17
C ASP A 35 -36.25 -22.13 9.76
N ILE A 36 -36.18 -20.82 9.53
CA ILE A 36 -37.33 -19.95 9.22
C ILE A 36 -37.34 -19.64 7.72
N THR A 37 -36.18 -19.29 7.16
CA THR A 37 -36.03 -18.85 5.77
C THR A 37 -36.18 -19.98 4.75
N LEU A 38 -35.99 -21.25 5.14
CA LEU A 38 -36.24 -22.39 4.25
C LEU A 38 -37.74 -22.69 4.08
N ASN A 39 -38.55 -22.32 5.09
CA ASN A 39 -39.98 -22.63 5.15
C ASN A 39 -40.88 -21.48 4.64
N ASP A 40 -40.35 -20.25 4.55
CA ASP A 40 -41.07 -19.08 4.06
C ASP A 40 -40.24 -18.32 2.98
N PRO A 41 -40.67 -18.36 1.69
CA PRO A 41 -40.03 -17.63 0.61
C PRO A 41 -39.96 -16.10 0.81
N HIS A 42 -40.90 -15.52 1.55
CA HIS A 42 -40.90 -14.10 1.84
C HIS A 42 -39.78 -13.74 2.82
N GLU A 43 -39.69 -14.48 3.94
CA GLU A 43 -38.62 -14.31 4.93
C GLU A 43 -37.25 -14.59 4.32
N GLN A 44 -37.14 -15.59 3.44
CA GLN A 44 -35.91 -15.84 2.68
C GLN A 44 -35.44 -14.61 1.90
N THR A 45 -36.38 -13.92 1.23
CA THR A 45 -36.07 -12.75 0.42
C THR A 45 -35.67 -11.56 1.29
N LEU A 46 -36.33 -11.38 2.44
CA LEU A 46 -35.97 -10.33 3.41
C LEU A 46 -34.57 -10.55 3.99
N SER A 47 -34.26 -11.78 4.44
CA SER A 47 -32.93 -12.09 4.99
C SER A 47 -31.81 -11.94 3.95
N ARG A 48 -32.08 -12.25 2.67
CA ARG A 48 -31.13 -11.99 1.56
C ARG A 48 -30.87 -10.50 1.36
N LEU A 49 -31.91 -9.67 1.40
CA LEU A 49 -31.80 -8.22 1.29
C LEU A 49 -31.01 -7.62 2.46
N ASP A 50 -31.26 -8.10 3.68
CA ASP A 50 -30.54 -7.66 4.88
C ASP A 50 -29.04 -7.99 4.78
N TRP A 51 -28.71 -9.20 4.32
CA TRP A 51 -27.33 -9.61 4.10
C TRP A 51 -26.62 -8.75 3.05
N GLU A 52 -27.24 -8.50 1.90
CA GLU A 52 -26.65 -7.64 0.88
C GLU A 52 -26.43 -6.21 1.37
N LEU A 53 -27.38 -5.68 2.14
CA LEU A 53 -27.25 -4.36 2.71
C LEU A 53 -26.08 -4.30 3.71
N GLU A 54 -25.90 -5.32 4.53
CA GLU A 54 -24.73 -5.44 5.40
C GLU A 54 -23.42 -5.57 4.61
N GLN A 55 -23.39 -6.39 3.57
CA GLN A 55 -22.23 -6.53 2.69
C GLN A 55 -21.85 -5.19 2.05
N ARG A 56 -22.82 -4.44 1.52
CA ARG A 56 -22.58 -3.12 0.94
C ARG A 56 -22.03 -2.14 1.98
N LYS A 57 -22.57 -2.14 3.20
CA LYS A 57 -22.05 -1.31 4.30
C LYS A 57 -20.59 -1.66 4.62
N ARG A 58 -20.29 -2.95 4.77
CA ARG A 58 -18.94 -3.43 5.09
C ARG A 58 -17.94 -3.10 3.99
N LEU A 59 -18.33 -3.26 2.73
CA LEU A 59 -17.50 -2.91 1.59
C LEU A 59 -17.27 -1.39 1.50
N ALA A 60 -18.29 -0.58 1.75
CA ALA A 60 -18.16 0.87 1.79
C ALA A 60 -17.20 1.31 2.91
N GLU A 61 -17.32 0.76 4.11
CA GLU A 61 -16.41 1.07 5.23
C GLU A 61 -14.96 0.69 4.90
N LYS A 62 -14.75 -0.51 4.35
CA LYS A 62 -13.41 -0.96 3.91
C LYS A 62 -12.84 -0.08 2.80
N TYR A 63 -13.68 0.40 1.89
CA TYR A 63 -13.28 1.31 0.82
C TYR A 63 -12.82 2.66 1.39
N GLU A 64 -13.59 3.25 2.32
CA GLU A 64 -13.23 4.48 3.01
C GLU A 64 -11.93 4.33 3.81
N GLU A 65 -11.76 3.22 4.54
CA GLU A 65 -10.50 2.91 5.25
C GLU A 65 -9.32 2.83 4.28
N SER A 66 -9.49 2.14 3.15
CA SER A 66 -8.45 2.02 2.13
C SER A 66 -8.10 3.36 1.49
N LEU A 67 -9.09 4.24 1.29
CA LEU A 67 -8.86 5.60 0.79
C LEU A 67 -8.06 6.43 1.81
N ALA A 68 -8.46 6.41 3.08
CA ALA A 68 -7.75 7.11 4.15
C ALA A 68 -6.29 6.63 4.27
N ASN A 69 -6.06 5.31 4.18
CA ASN A 69 -4.71 4.75 4.22
C ASN A 69 -3.87 5.17 3.00
N LYS A 70 -4.48 5.17 1.80
CA LYS A 70 -3.82 5.67 0.59
C LYS A 70 -3.40 7.13 0.74
N GLU A 71 -4.28 7.99 1.24
CA GLU A 71 -3.97 9.40 1.48
C GLU A 71 -2.85 9.59 2.50
N LYS A 72 -2.86 8.81 3.58
CA LYS A 72 -1.81 8.82 4.60
C LYS A 72 -0.45 8.46 3.97
N ILE A 73 -0.38 7.37 3.22
CA ILE A 73 0.85 6.93 2.54
C ILE A 73 1.34 7.99 1.56
N LEU A 74 0.45 8.62 0.79
CA LEU A 74 0.82 9.69 -0.14
C LEU A 74 1.42 10.90 0.60
N LYS A 75 0.83 11.31 1.73
CA LYS A 75 1.37 12.38 2.56
C LYS A 75 2.75 12.02 3.13
N GLU A 76 2.93 10.80 3.61
CA GLU A 76 4.24 10.34 4.12
C GLU A 76 5.31 10.31 3.02
N ILE A 77 4.95 9.89 1.80
CA ILE A 77 5.84 9.93 0.64
C ILE A 77 6.25 11.37 0.34
N GLU A 78 5.30 12.30 0.36
CA GLU A 78 5.58 13.71 0.05
C GLU A 78 6.53 14.32 1.09
N VAL A 79 6.28 14.11 2.38
CA VAL A 79 7.18 14.56 3.45
C VAL A 79 8.59 13.98 3.29
N LYS A 80 8.70 12.69 2.95
CA LYS A 80 10.01 12.05 2.72
C LYS A 80 10.70 12.62 1.48
N LYS A 81 9.97 12.90 0.41
CA LYS A 81 10.52 13.53 -0.80
C LYS A 81 11.03 14.93 -0.49
N GLU A 82 10.25 15.74 0.22
CA GLU A 82 10.65 17.09 0.63
C GLU A 82 11.87 17.05 1.56
N TYR A 83 11.92 16.10 2.49
CA TYR A 83 13.08 15.90 3.35
C TYR A 83 14.33 15.57 2.52
N LEU A 84 14.24 14.63 1.57
CA LEU A 84 15.35 14.25 0.69
C LEU A 84 15.77 15.41 -0.23
N SER A 85 14.80 16.16 -0.80
CA SER A 85 15.09 17.31 -1.66
C SER A 85 15.78 18.44 -0.90
N ASN A 86 15.52 18.57 0.40
CA ASN A 86 16.19 19.54 1.28
C ASN A 86 17.53 19.02 1.82
N LEU A 87 17.68 17.71 1.99
CA LEU A 87 18.91 17.09 2.51
C LEU A 87 20.02 17.04 1.45
N GLN A 88 19.70 16.65 0.21
CA GLN A 88 20.68 16.48 -0.85
C GLN A 88 21.53 17.75 -1.10
N PRO A 89 20.95 18.96 -1.23
CA PRO A 89 21.73 20.18 -1.41
C PRO A 89 22.62 20.48 -0.21
N ARG A 90 22.15 20.23 1.02
CA ARG A 90 22.94 20.44 2.24
C ARG A 90 24.15 19.53 2.31
N LEU A 91 23.98 18.24 1.99
CA LEU A 91 25.09 17.29 1.89
C LEU A 91 26.08 17.70 0.81
N ASN A 92 25.58 18.12 -0.36
CA ASN A 92 26.44 18.64 -1.43
C ASN A 92 27.22 19.87 -0.96
N SER A 93 26.59 20.83 -0.25
CA SER A 93 27.28 22.00 0.31
C SER A 93 28.39 21.60 1.29
N ILE A 94 28.14 20.63 2.17
CA ILE A 94 29.15 20.12 3.11
C ILE A 94 30.31 19.46 2.34
N MET A 95 30.00 18.64 1.34
CA MET A 95 31.00 18.00 0.50
C MET A 95 31.90 19.05 -0.17
N GLN A 96 31.30 20.07 -0.81
CA GLN A 96 32.03 21.16 -1.46
C GLN A 96 32.88 21.97 -0.46
N ALA A 97 32.35 22.28 0.73
CA ALA A 97 33.10 23.01 1.76
C ALA A 97 34.29 22.22 2.30
N SER A 98 34.23 20.88 2.27
CA SER A 98 35.30 20.00 2.74
C SER A 98 36.42 19.76 1.72
N LEU A 99 36.20 20.09 0.43
CA LEU A 99 37.17 19.83 -0.65
C LEU A 99 38.58 20.40 -0.37
N PRO A 100 38.76 21.64 0.09
CA PRO A 100 40.11 22.20 0.29
C PRO A 100 40.91 21.42 1.35
N VAL A 101 40.23 20.94 2.40
CA VAL A 101 40.86 20.13 3.46
C VAL A 101 41.19 18.73 2.94
N GLN A 102 40.32 18.14 2.13
CA GLN A 102 40.57 16.87 1.45
C GLN A 102 41.81 16.96 0.54
N GLU A 103 41.93 18.02 -0.25
CA GLU A 103 43.09 18.28 -1.11
C GLU A 103 44.37 18.48 -0.30
N TYR A 104 44.30 19.24 0.80
CA TYR A 104 45.45 19.49 1.68
C TYR A 104 46.02 18.20 2.31
N PHE A 105 45.15 17.29 2.74
CA PHE A 105 45.55 16.03 3.36
C PHE A 105 45.64 14.86 2.35
N ALA A 106 45.51 15.11 1.05
CA ALA A 106 45.48 14.08 0.00
C ALA A 106 44.46 12.95 0.28
N MET A 107 43.26 13.31 0.75
CA MET A 107 42.17 12.39 1.06
C MET A 107 41.00 12.54 0.06
N PRO A 108 41.02 11.86 -1.11
CA PRO A 108 40.04 12.08 -2.18
C PRO A 108 38.74 11.29 -1.94
N PHE A 109 37.98 11.64 -0.89
CA PHE A 109 36.74 10.94 -0.53
C PHE A 109 35.70 10.95 -1.66
N ASP A 110 35.59 12.06 -2.39
CA ASP A 110 34.68 12.19 -3.54
C ASP A 110 35.02 11.21 -4.68
N GLN A 111 36.31 10.99 -4.94
CA GLN A 111 36.76 10.11 -6.01
C GLN A 111 36.50 8.63 -5.68
N VAL A 112 36.73 8.25 -4.42
CA VAL A 112 36.37 6.91 -3.93
C VAL A 112 34.85 6.71 -4.01
N HIS A 113 34.07 7.70 -3.59
CA HIS A 113 32.61 7.62 -3.64
C HIS A 113 32.09 7.41 -5.07
N LYS A 114 32.60 8.18 -6.05
CA LYS A 114 32.26 8.03 -7.47
C LYS A 114 32.61 6.65 -8.02
N GLN A 115 33.76 6.09 -7.64
CA GLN A 115 34.15 4.74 -8.05
C GLN A 115 33.18 3.69 -7.51
N TYR A 116 32.76 3.82 -6.24
CA TYR A 116 31.77 2.93 -5.66
C TYR A 116 30.40 3.02 -6.35
N GLU A 117 29.93 4.23 -6.67
CA GLU A 117 28.66 4.41 -7.40
C GLU A 117 28.69 3.74 -8.79
N ILE A 118 29.81 3.84 -9.52
CA ILE A 118 30.00 3.10 -10.78
C ILE A 118 30.03 1.60 -10.53
N ALA A 119 30.75 1.15 -9.49
CA ALA A 119 30.91 -0.26 -9.15
C ALA A 119 29.59 -0.94 -8.77
N ARG A 120 28.58 -0.21 -8.28
CA ARG A 120 27.25 -0.77 -7.96
C ARG A 120 26.55 -1.39 -9.16
N HIS A 121 26.93 -1.00 -10.38
CA HIS A 121 26.38 -1.55 -11.62
C HIS A 121 27.12 -2.80 -12.12
N LEU A 122 28.18 -3.22 -11.44
CA LEU A 122 28.94 -4.41 -11.82
C LEU A 122 28.18 -5.71 -11.46
N PRO A 123 28.33 -6.78 -12.26
CA PRO A 123 27.94 -8.12 -11.86
C PRO A 123 28.55 -8.54 -10.50
N PRO A 124 27.89 -9.41 -9.72
CA PRO A 124 28.32 -9.73 -8.35
C PRO A 124 29.78 -10.19 -8.24
N SER A 125 30.27 -11.00 -9.17
CA SER A 125 31.65 -11.48 -9.20
C SER A 125 32.66 -10.35 -9.40
N LEU A 126 32.34 -9.37 -10.26
CA LEU A 126 33.20 -8.22 -10.53
C LEU A 126 33.15 -7.20 -9.39
N TYR A 127 32.00 -7.04 -8.73
CA TYR A 127 31.89 -6.17 -7.55
C TYR A 127 32.72 -6.70 -6.38
N VAL A 128 32.69 -8.01 -6.12
CA VAL A 128 33.53 -8.64 -5.08
C VAL A 128 35.01 -8.43 -5.38
N LEU A 129 35.44 -8.60 -6.63
CA LEU A 129 36.82 -8.34 -7.04
C LEU A 129 37.19 -6.87 -6.82
N PHE A 130 36.34 -5.93 -7.23
CA PHE A 130 36.56 -4.50 -7.01
C PHE A 130 36.79 -4.17 -5.53
N VAL A 131 35.90 -4.63 -4.64
CA VAL A 131 36.02 -4.38 -3.19
C VAL A 131 37.31 -4.99 -2.63
N GLN A 132 37.64 -6.22 -3.03
CA GLN A 132 38.88 -6.89 -2.60
C GLN A 132 40.13 -6.16 -3.09
N ALA A 133 40.16 -5.73 -4.36
CA ALA A 133 41.27 -4.99 -4.94
C ALA A 133 41.44 -3.62 -4.27
N SER A 134 40.34 -2.90 -4.03
CA SER A 134 40.36 -1.63 -3.30
C SER A 134 40.85 -1.79 -1.85
N ALA A 135 40.38 -2.83 -1.14
CA ALA A 135 40.83 -3.12 0.22
C ALA A 135 42.32 -3.50 0.26
N TYR A 136 42.79 -4.29 -0.70
CA TYR A 136 44.20 -4.65 -0.81
C TYR A 136 45.09 -3.43 -1.09
N GLY A 137 44.69 -2.55 -2.01
CA GLY A 137 45.43 -1.31 -2.29
C GLY A 137 45.54 -0.38 -1.08
N GLN A 138 44.45 -0.26 -0.29
CA GLN A 138 44.47 0.53 0.94
C GLN A 138 45.29 -0.11 2.07
N ALA A 139 45.30 -1.45 2.16
CA ALA A 139 45.99 -2.17 3.22
C ALA A 139 47.50 -2.35 2.97
N CYS A 140 47.91 -2.52 1.71
CA CYS A 140 49.30 -2.78 1.35
C CYS A 140 50.12 -1.51 1.03
N GLY A 141 49.48 -0.35 0.89
CA GLY A 141 50.14 0.93 0.70
C GLY A 141 50.82 1.08 -0.67
N GLU A 142 50.26 1.95 -1.50
CA GLU A 142 51.07 2.85 -2.34
C GLU A 142 51.18 4.21 -1.64
#